data_AF-A0A3D2SJW4-F1
#
_entry.id   AF-A0A3D2SJW4-F1
#
_cell.length_a   1.000
_cell.length_b   1.000
_cell.length_c   1.000
_cell.angle_alpha   90.00
_cell.angle_beta   90.00
_cell.angle_gamma   90.00
#
_symmetry.space_group_name_H-M   'P 1'
#
loop_
_entity.id
_entity.type
_entity.pdbx_description
1 polymer ?
#
loop_
_entity_poly.entity_id
_entity_poly.type
_entity_poly.pdbx_seq_one_letter_code
_entity_poly.pdbx_strand_id
1 'polypeptide(L)'
;RIGMQYMYAAGYNPQSMADFFETMNRSTSRLSYLPDFWMTHPLTSERMSESRLRANQFPKVKSKLYDPDFQILKWYTLVETNQVTEQLLQIQVNQNNKPAQLAMSAFYNNQGDYAKAQTMLDGVKTTFPNNTLISILQADIYLNQNKLDDAYQAIINTQRTMPENRPLAYKLAEILIRQGKSAEAQTLVQRFINTNNKDIEGWRLLQQAANADIKSPLRTVNVLRYRAEVEYWSGYEENAIKSMLHAQRLAKGNNAMSAKIEDRLKQMQSERLLKI
;
A
#
# COMPACT_ATOMS: atom_id res chain seq x y z
N ARG A 1 -19.10 -18.46 -11.04
CA ARG A 1 -19.23 -18.96 -12.45
C ARG A 1 -18.39 -18.11 -13.39
N ILE A 2 -18.65 -16.80 -13.47
CA ILE A 2 -17.89 -15.85 -14.30
C ILE A 2 -16.41 -15.73 -13.85
N GLY A 3 -16.12 -15.75 -12.54
CA GLY A 3 -14.75 -15.61 -12.03
C GLY A 3 -13.74 -16.62 -12.60
N MET A 4 -14.15 -17.87 -12.83
CA MET A 4 -13.28 -18.90 -13.41
C MET A 4 -12.98 -18.64 -14.90
N GLN A 5 -13.95 -18.05 -15.63
CA GLN A 5 -13.74 -17.65 -17.03
C GLN A 5 -12.72 -16.51 -17.12
N TYR A 6 -12.81 -15.51 -16.23
CA TYR A 6 -11.82 -14.44 -16.17
C TYR A 6 -10.43 -14.96 -15.77
N MET A 7 -10.39 -15.88 -14.79
CA MET A 7 -9.14 -16.52 -14.37
C MET A 7 -8.47 -17.25 -15.55
N TYR A 8 -9.24 -18.03 -16.32
CA TYR A 8 -8.76 -18.70 -17.52
C TYR A 8 -8.31 -17.70 -18.60
N ALA A 9 -9.11 -16.67 -18.87
CA ALA A 9 -8.81 -15.64 -19.86
C ALA A 9 -7.54 -14.84 -19.52
N ALA A 10 -7.26 -14.66 -18.22
CA ALA A 10 -6.02 -14.06 -17.72
C ALA A 10 -4.82 -15.02 -17.74
N GLY A 11 -4.99 -16.27 -18.19
CA GLY A 11 -3.93 -17.26 -18.32
C GLY A 11 -3.62 -18.05 -17.04
N TYR A 12 -4.45 -17.94 -16.00
CA TYR A 12 -4.31 -18.75 -14.78
C TYR A 12 -4.98 -20.12 -14.91
N ASN A 13 -4.51 -21.07 -14.10
CA ASN A 13 -5.06 -22.43 -14.08
C ASN A 13 -6.44 -22.48 -13.41
N PRO A 14 -7.54 -22.83 -14.12
CA PRO A 14 -8.89 -22.87 -13.56
C PRO A 14 -9.05 -23.83 -12.38
N GLN A 15 -8.22 -24.88 -12.32
CA GLN A 15 -8.23 -25.84 -11.20
C GLN A 15 -7.83 -25.19 -9.88
N SER A 16 -6.97 -24.17 -9.92
CA SER A 16 -6.46 -23.53 -8.70
C SER A 16 -7.56 -22.84 -7.89
N MET A 17 -8.70 -22.48 -8.51
CA MET A 17 -9.88 -22.00 -7.77
C MET A 17 -10.49 -23.09 -6.89
N ALA A 18 -10.58 -24.32 -7.40
CA ALA A 18 -11.09 -25.46 -6.64
C ALA A 18 -10.09 -25.92 -5.56
N ASP A 19 -8.80 -25.93 -5.88
CA ASP A 19 -7.73 -26.26 -4.92
C ASP A 19 -7.67 -25.27 -3.76
N PHE A 20 -7.88 -23.98 -4.06
CA PHE A 20 -7.96 -22.92 -3.05
C PHE A 20 -9.15 -23.14 -2.10
N PHE A 21 -10.33 -23.43 -2.64
CA PHE A 21 -11.51 -23.76 -1.83
C PHE A 21 -11.29 -24.97 -0.92
N GLU A 22 -10.67 -26.03 -1.42
CA GLU A 22 -10.33 -27.19 -0.60
C GLU A 22 -9.34 -26.83 0.51
N THR A 23 -8.27 -26.09 0.18
CA THR A 23 -7.28 -25.63 1.15
C THR A 23 -7.95 -24.82 2.26
N MET A 24 -8.86 -23.91 1.89
CA MET A 24 -9.60 -23.12 2.86
C MET A 24 -10.59 -23.96 3.69
N ASN A 25 -11.29 -24.92 3.09
CA ASN A 25 -12.19 -25.82 3.83
C ASN A 25 -11.43 -26.62 4.91
N ARG A 26 -10.20 -27.07 4.59
CA ARG A 26 -9.31 -27.75 5.53
C ARG A 26 -8.77 -26.83 6.63
N SER A 27 -8.61 -25.53 6.37
CA SER A 27 -8.20 -24.56 7.40
C SER A 27 -9.36 -24.17 8.30
N THR A 28 -10.57 -23.99 7.77
CA THR A 28 -11.75 -23.59 8.54
C THR A 28 -12.14 -24.65 9.59
N SER A 29 -11.99 -25.94 9.28
CA SER A 29 -12.24 -27.02 10.25
C SER A 29 -11.26 -27.06 11.43
N ARG A 30 -10.16 -26.29 11.37
CA ARG A 30 -9.12 -26.21 12.41
C ARG A 30 -9.10 -24.88 13.16
N LEU A 31 -9.89 -23.89 12.71
CA LEU A 31 -9.92 -22.55 13.29
C LEU A 31 -11.21 -22.36 14.09
N SER A 32 -11.11 -21.83 15.32
CA SER A 32 -12.27 -21.38 16.09
C SER A 32 -12.90 -20.08 15.54
N TYR A 33 -12.38 -19.55 14.43
CA TYR A 33 -12.81 -18.33 13.77
C TYR A 33 -13.12 -18.62 12.29
N LEU A 34 -14.36 -18.31 11.89
CA LEU A 34 -14.80 -18.31 10.50
C LEU A 34 -14.52 -16.92 9.90
N PRO A 35 -13.72 -16.79 8.83
CA PRO A 35 -13.50 -15.51 8.18
C PRO A 35 -14.83 -14.92 7.67
N ASP A 36 -15.03 -13.60 7.81
CA ASP A 36 -16.27 -12.90 7.44
C ASP A 36 -16.72 -13.16 5.99
N PHE A 37 -15.77 -13.45 5.09
CA PHE A 37 -16.04 -13.87 3.72
C PHE A 37 -17.02 -15.06 3.64
N TRP A 38 -16.99 -15.97 4.61
CA TRP A 38 -17.82 -17.18 4.64
C TRP A 38 -19.27 -16.90 5.03
N MET A 39 -19.51 -15.85 5.81
CA MET A 39 -20.86 -15.42 6.14
C MET A 39 -21.58 -14.88 4.91
N THR A 40 -20.84 -14.26 3.99
CA THR A 40 -21.40 -13.72 2.73
C THR A 40 -21.29 -14.71 1.57
N HIS A 41 -20.32 -15.62 1.61
CA HIS A 41 -20.03 -16.59 0.56
C HIS A 41 -19.78 -17.99 1.16
N PRO A 42 -20.83 -18.72 1.60
CA PRO A 42 -20.66 -20.01 2.25
C PRO A 42 -20.01 -21.02 1.30
N LEU A 43 -18.95 -21.68 1.74
CA LEU A 43 -18.30 -22.74 0.98
C LEU A 43 -18.90 -24.11 1.36
N THR A 44 -19.87 -24.54 0.57
CA THR A 44 -20.51 -25.85 0.70
C THR A 44 -19.76 -26.93 -0.09
N SER A 45 -19.94 -28.19 0.28
CA SER A 45 -19.48 -29.35 -0.53
C SER A 45 -19.96 -29.30 -1.97
N GLU A 46 -21.21 -28.90 -2.19
CA GLU A 46 -21.82 -28.75 -3.52
C GLU A 46 -21.05 -27.71 -4.36
N ARG A 47 -20.82 -26.50 -3.84
CA ARG A 47 -20.00 -25.46 -4.50
C ARG A 47 -18.58 -25.93 -4.84
N MET A 48 -17.94 -26.71 -3.96
CA MET A 48 -16.61 -27.25 -4.25
C MET A 48 -16.65 -28.26 -5.40
N SER A 49 -17.63 -29.16 -5.40
CA SER A 49 -17.85 -30.14 -6.46
C SER A 49 -18.16 -29.45 -7.80
N GLU A 50 -19.07 -28.48 -7.79
CA GLU A 50 -19.44 -27.68 -8.96
C GLU A 50 -18.23 -26.91 -9.52
N SER A 51 -17.37 -26.36 -8.66
CA SER A 51 -16.14 -25.69 -9.06
C SER A 51 -15.18 -26.64 -9.79
N ARG A 52 -14.93 -27.84 -9.23
CA ARG A 52 -14.08 -28.86 -9.88
C ARG A 52 -14.63 -29.32 -11.22
N LEU A 53 -15.93 -29.63 -11.28
CA LEU A 53 -16.59 -30.05 -12.52
C LEU A 53 -16.42 -29.00 -13.63
N ARG A 54 -16.54 -27.71 -13.28
CA ARG A 54 -16.30 -26.63 -14.25
C ARG A 54 -14.84 -26.46 -14.62
N ALA A 55 -13.92 -26.54 -13.66
CA ALA A 55 -12.51 -26.43 -13.96
C ALA A 55 -12.06 -27.49 -14.98
N ASN A 56 -12.66 -28.69 -14.94
CA ASN A 56 -12.43 -29.76 -15.91
C ASN A 56 -12.98 -29.48 -17.33
N GLN A 57 -13.88 -28.51 -17.49
CA GLN A 57 -14.40 -28.09 -18.80
C GLN A 57 -13.43 -27.16 -19.54
N PHE A 58 -12.46 -26.57 -18.83
CA PHE A 58 -11.45 -25.74 -19.45
C PHE A 58 -10.27 -26.59 -19.94
N PRO A 59 -9.64 -26.21 -21.07
CA PRO A 59 -8.38 -26.79 -21.48
C PRO A 59 -7.32 -26.67 -20.37
N LYS A 60 -6.50 -27.71 -20.20
CA LYS A 60 -5.41 -27.70 -19.22
C LYS A 60 -4.42 -26.59 -19.56
N VAL A 61 -4.28 -25.64 -18.65
CA VAL A 61 -3.25 -24.59 -18.71
C VAL A 61 -2.02 -25.08 -17.96
N LYS A 62 -0.82 -24.89 -18.54
CA LYS A 62 0.43 -25.11 -17.80
C LYS A 62 0.48 -24.09 -16.65
N SER A 63 0.36 -24.57 -15.42
CA SER A 63 0.47 -23.70 -14.25
C SER A 63 1.88 -23.10 -14.19
N LYS A 64 1.98 -21.77 -14.15
CA LYS A 64 3.20 -21.10 -13.67
C LYS A 64 3.21 -21.24 -12.14
N LEU A 65 3.77 -22.34 -11.67
CA LEU A 65 3.86 -22.64 -10.23
C LEU A 65 4.70 -21.62 -9.46
N TYR A 66 5.58 -20.89 -10.15
CA TYR A 66 6.45 -19.88 -9.57
C TYR A 66 6.32 -18.57 -10.35
N ASP A 67 5.81 -17.55 -9.67
CA ASP A 67 5.83 -16.16 -10.10
C ASP A 67 6.67 -15.37 -9.07
N PRO A 68 7.85 -14.85 -9.47
CA PRO A 68 8.73 -14.11 -8.56
C PRO A 68 8.04 -12.92 -7.89
N ASP A 69 7.21 -12.17 -8.62
CA ASP A 69 6.56 -10.96 -8.09
C ASP A 69 5.49 -11.33 -7.05
N PHE A 70 4.73 -12.40 -7.32
CA PHE A 70 3.82 -12.96 -6.32
C PHE A 70 4.55 -13.42 -5.05
N GLN A 71 5.69 -14.10 -5.19
CA GLN A 71 6.47 -14.55 -4.03
C GLN A 71 7.08 -13.38 -3.25
N ILE A 72 7.57 -12.35 -3.95
CA ILE A 72 8.08 -11.13 -3.31
C ILE A 72 6.99 -10.48 -2.47
N LEU A 73 5.81 -10.25 -3.07
CA LEU A 73 4.68 -9.64 -2.36
C LEU A 73 4.21 -10.52 -1.19
N LYS A 74 4.18 -11.84 -1.37
CA LYS A 74 3.81 -12.78 -0.31
C LYS A 74 4.76 -12.67 0.88
N TRP A 75 6.07 -12.81 0.66
CA TRP A 75 7.05 -12.76 1.75
C TRP A 75 7.14 -11.38 2.39
N TYR A 76 7.09 -10.32 1.59
CA TYR A 76 7.08 -8.95 2.09
C TYR A 76 5.85 -8.69 2.97
N THR A 77 4.66 -9.09 2.53
CA THR A 77 3.43 -8.97 3.34
C THR A 77 3.53 -9.75 4.65
N LEU A 78 4.10 -10.95 4.64
CA LEU A 78 4.29 -11.74 5.86
C LEU A 78 5.20 -11.02 6.87
N VAL A 79 6.21 -10.28 6.40
CA VAL A 79 7.07 -9.43 7.25
C VAL A 79 6.29 -8.24 7.78
N GLU A 80 5.66 -7.47 6.92
CA GLU A 80 4.92 -6.25 7.30
C GLU A 80 3.74 -6.53 8.25
N THR A 81 3.14 -7.72 8.16
CA THR A 81 2.05 -8.16 9.03
C THR A 81 2.52 -8.93 10.27
N ASN A 82 3.83 -9.03 10.50
CA ASN A 82 4.45 -9.76 11.61
C ASN A 82 4.03 -11.24 11.70
N GLN A 83 3.80 -11.89 10.55
CA GLN A 83 3.39 -13.30 10.45
C GLN A 83 4.57 -14.26 10.21
N VAL A 84 5.80 -13.75 10.23
CA VAL A 84 7.02 -14.53 9.98
C VAL A 84 8.07 -14.23 11.03
N THR A 85 8.88 -15.23 11.37
CA THR A 85 10.03 -15.08 12.28
C THR A 85 11.34 -15.02 11.50
N GLU A 86 12.38 -14.47 12.12
CA GLU A 86 13.73 -14.46 11.55
C GLU A 86 14.21 -15.87 11.18
N GLN A 87 13.97 -16.86 12.04
CA GLN A 87 14.37 -18.24 11.80
C GLN A 87 13.73 -18.82 10.54
N LEU A 88 12.43 -18.55 10.32
CA LEU A 88 11.73 -19.01 9.13
C LEU A 88 12.28 -18.34 7.87
N LEU A 89 12.55 -17.03 7.91
CA LEU A 89 13.20 -16.33 6.80
C LEU A 89 14.59 -16.89 6.52
N GLN A 90 15.41 -17.11 7.54
CA GLN A 90 16.76 -17.66 7.39
C GLN A 90 16.74 -19.03 6.72
N ILE A 91 15.82 -19.92 7.09
CA ILE A 91 15.66 -21.22 6.44
C ILE A 91 15.37 -21.06 4.94
N GLN A 92 14.50 -20.11 4.58
CA GLN A 92 14.17 -19.84 3.18
C GLN A 92 15.34 -19.25 2.42
N VAL A 93 16.07 -18.30 3.02
CA VAL A 93 17.28 -17.72 2.42
C VAL A 93 18.35 -18.80 2.19
N ASN A 94 18.55 -19.71 3.15
CA ASN A 94 19.47 -20.84 3.02
C ASN A 94 19.05 -21.81 1.90
N GLN A 95 17.75 -21.89 1.59
CA GLN A 95 17.21 -22.62 0.43
C GLN A 95 17.28 -21.81 -0.88
N ASN A 96 18.04 -20.70 -0.89
CA ASN A 96 18.21 -19.80 -2.03
C ASN A 96 16.90 -19.13 -2.50
N ASN A 97 15.93 -18.94 -1.59
CA ASN A 97 14.69 -18.23 -1.88
C ASN A 97 14.94 -16.70 -1.91
N LYS A 98 15.21 -16.18 -3.12
CA LYS A 98 15.51 -14.76 -3.35
C LYS A 98 14.39 -13.80 -2.91
N PRO A 99 13.10 -14.09 -3.15
CA PRO A 99 12.00 -13.31 -2.58
C PRO A 99 12.01 -13.22 -1.04
N ALA A 100 12.27 -14.35 -0.36
CA ALA A 100 12.39 -14.35 1.10
C ALA A 100 13.61 -13.55 1.57
N GLN A 101 14.72 -13.59 0.84
CA GLN A 101 15.91 -12.78 1.13
C GLN A 101 15.63 -11.28 1.00
N LEU A 102 14.85 -10.86 -0.01
CA LEU A 102 14.38 -9.47 -0.12
C LEU A 102 13.50 -9.07 1.06
N ALA A 103 12.55 -9.93 1.46
CA ALA A 103 11.71 -9.69 2.63
C ALA A 103 12.52 -9.66 3.93
N MET A 104 13.59 -10.44 4.04
CA MET A 104 14.50 -10.44 5.19
C MET A 104 15.26 -9.12 5.33
N SER A 105 15.53 -8.42 4.22
CA SER A 105 16.01 -7.04 4.28
C SER A 105 15.01 -6.10 4.95
N ALA A 106 13.74 -6.16 4.56
CA ALA A 106 12.67 -5.41 5.21
C ALA A 106 12.53 -5.77 6.70
N PHE A 107 12.61 -7.06 7.03
CA PHE A 107 12.55 -7.53 8.41
C PHE A 107 13.65 -6.91 9.27
N TYR A 108 14.91 -6.96 8.82
CA TYR A 108 16.01 -6.36 9.56
C TYR A 108 15.93 -4.83 9.62
N ASN A 109 15.43 -4.18 8.55
CA ASN A 109 15.20 -2.74 8.57
C ASN A 109 14.17 -2.35 9.64
N ASN A 110 13.07 -3.10 9.76
CA ASN A 110 12.04 -2.86 10.77
C ASN A 110 12.55 -3.09 12.20
N GLN A 111 13.54 -3.96 12.38
CA GLN A 111 14.21 -4.19 13.67
C GLN A 111 15.35 -3.19 13.98
N GLY A 112 15.68 -2.30 13.04
CA GLY A 112 16.78 -1.34 13.16
C GLY A 112 18.18 -1.92 12.90
N ASP A 113 18.30 -3.18 12.46
CA ASP A 113 19.58 -3.79 12.07
C ASP A 113 19.90 -3.46 10.61
N TYR A 114 20.25 -2.19 10.37
CA TYR A 114 20.45 -1.67 9.02
C TYR A 114 21.61 -2.33 8.26
N ALA A 115 22.63 -2.82 8.98
CA ALA A 115 23.77 -3.49 8.36
C ALA A 115 23.35 -4.85 7.76
N LYS A 116 22.58 -5.65 8.51
CA LYS A 116 22.02 -6.90 7.97
C LYS A 116 20.97 -6.62 6.89
N ALA A 117 20.15 -5.59 7.07
CA ALA A 117 19.17 -5.18 6.06
C ALA A 117 19.83 -4.88 4.71
N GLN A 118 20.93 -4.11 4.74
CA GLN A 118 21.72 -3.76 3.56
C GLN A 118 22.35 -5.01 2.93
N THR A 119 22.95 -5.88 3.75
CA THR A 119 23.57 -7.13 3.28
C THR A 119 22.57 -8.04 2.55
N MET A 120 21.37 -8.20 3.11
CA MET A 120 20.32 -9.00 2.49
C MET A 120 19.85 -8.40 1.16
N LEU A 121 19.69 -7.08 1.09
CA LEU A 121 19.27 -6.36 -0.11
C LEU A 121 20.31 -6.42 -1.23
N ASP A 122 21.58 -6.21 -0.89
CA ASP A 122 22.69 -6.26 -1.85
C ASP A 122 22.84 -7.64 -2.49
N GLY A 123 22.53 -8.71 -1.75
CA GLY A 123 22.55 -10.08 -2.26
C GLY A 123 21.42 -10.43 -3.26
N VAL A 124 20.41 -9.58 -3.41
CA VAL A 124 19.26 -9.80 -4.32
C VAL A 124 19.02 -8.70 -5.34
N LYS A 125 19.63 -7.51 -5.19
CA LYS A 125 19.35 -6.36 -6.06
C LYS A 125 19.60 -6.64 -7.55
N THR A 126 20.60 -7.46 -7.87
CA THR A 126 20.91 -7.87 -9.25
C THR A 126 19.99 -8.96 -9.78
N THR A 127 19.28 -9.66 -8.89
CA THR A 127 18.32 -10.71 -9.26
C THR A 127 17.00 -10.10 -9.74
N PHE A 128 16.58 -8.96 -9.17
CA PHE A 128 15.33 -8.28 -9.51
C PHE A 128 15.54 -6.81 -9.92
N PRO A 129 16.38 -6.50 -10.92
CA PRO A 129 16.83 -5.13 -11.20
C PRO A 129 15.69 -4.14 -11.50
N ASN A 130 14.54 -4.63 -11.98
CA ASN A 130 13.37 -3.81 -12.33
C ASN A 130 12.29 -3.78 -11.24
N ASN A 131 12.48 -4.48 -10.11
CA ASN A 131 11.48 -4.51 -9.05
C ASN A 131 11.59 -3.26 -8.19
N THR A 132 10.50 -2.47 -8.15
CA THR A 132 10.47 -1.18 -7.46
C THR A 132 10.70 -1.28 -5.95
N LEU A 133 10.40 -2.45 -5.35
CA LEU A 133 10.58 -2.67 -3.92
C LEU A 133 12.05 -2.58 -3.50
N ILE A 134 13.01 -2.91 -4.39
CA ILE A 134 14.43 -2.77 -4.07
C ILE A 134 14.80 -1.31 -3.83
N SER A 135 14.40 -0.40 -4.72
CA SER A 135 14.68 1.03 -4.54
C SER A 135 13.97 1.60 -3.31
N ILE A 136 12.76 1.13 -3.02
CA ILE A 136 12.00 1.54 -1.83
C ILE A 136 12.72 1.07 -0.55
N LEU A 137 13.09 -0.20 -0.46
CA LEU A 137 13.80 -0.74 0.71
C LEU A 137 15.19 -0.12 0.88
N GLN A 138 15.92 0.12 -0.22
CA GLN A 138 17.21 0.81 -0.17
C GLN A 138 17.05 2.23 0.39
N ALA A 139 16.02 2.95 -0.07
CA ALA A 139 15.67 4.25 0.47
C ALA A 139 15.27 4.18 1.96
N ASP A 140 14.47 3.21 2.37
CA ASP A 140 14.03 3.04 3.76
C ASP A 140 15.20 2.77 4.71
N ILE A 141 16.13 1.91 4.31
CA ILE A 141 17.34 1.62 5.09
C ILE A 141 18.15 2.89 5.34
N TYR A 142 18.31 3.75 4.33
CA TYR A 142 19.00 5.04 4.48
C TYR A 142 18.18 6.07 5.28
N LEU A 143 16.86 6.11 5.05
CA LEU A 143 15.94 7.03 5.72
C LEU A 143 15.92 6.76 7.23
N ASN A 144 15.87 5.49 7.63
CA ASN A 144 15.89 5.07 9.03
C ASN A 144 17.25 5.31 9.72
N GLN A 145 18.33 5.36 8.95
CA GLN A 145 19.65 5.84 9.40
C GLN A 145 19.80 7.36 9.42
N ASN A 146 18.74 8.11 9.08
CA ASN A 146 18.78 9.57 8.90
C ASN A 146 19.76 10.05 7.81
N LYS A 147 20.12 9.18 6.86
CA LYS A 147 20.96 9.49 5.69
C LYS A 147 20.08 9.96 4.55
N LEU A 148 19.55 11.18 4.67
CA LEU A 148 18.50 11.68 3.80
C LEU A 148 18.93 11.84 2.34
N ASP A 149 20.18 12.26 2.09
CA ASP A 149 20.69 12.43 0.72
C ASP A 149 20.89 11.07 0.03
N ASP A 150 21.44 10.08 0.74
CA ASP A 150 21.58 8.71 0.24
C ASP A 150 20.21 8.09 -0.08
N ALA A 151 19.22 8.29 0.80
CA ALA A 151 17.85 7.83 0.58
C ALA A 151 17.23 8.44 -0.69
N TYR A 152 17.47 9.73 -0.93
CA TYR A 152 17.02 10.40 -2.15
C TYR A 152 17.69 9.83 -3.40
N GLN A 153 19.01 9.67 -3.38
CA GLN A 153 19.76 9.11 -4.52
C GLN A 153 19.38 7.66 -4.82
N ALA A 154 19.04 6.87 -3.80
CA ALA A 154 18.63 5.48 -3.94
C ALA A 154 17.32 5.29 -4.75
N ILE A 155 16.44 6.28 -4.78
CA ILE A 155 15.10 6.15 -5.37
C ILE A 155 14.82 7.09 -6.55
N ILE A 156 15.49 8.24 -6.64
CA ILE A 156 15.14 9.30 -7.60
C ILE A 156 15.21 8.84 -9.06
N ASN A 157 16.22 8.04 -9.42
CA ASN A 157 16.36 7.56 -10.80
C ASN A 157 15.23 6.60 -11.17
N THR A 158 14.91 5.66 -10.29
CA THR A 158 13.79 4.72 -10.48
C THR A 158 12.46 5.47 -10.60
N GLN A 159 12.23 6.47 -9.74
CA GLN A 159 11.01 7.28 -9.79
C GLN A 159 10.92 8.09 -11.09
N ARG A 160 12.04 8.63 -11.60
CA ARG A 160 12.06 9.34 -12.90
C ARG A 160 11.74 8.43 -14.08
N THR A 161 12.17 7.17 -14.02
CA THR A 161 11.83 6.17 -15.07
C THR A 161 10.41 5.63 -14.93
N MET A 162 9.82 5.70 -13.74
CA MET A 162 8.48 5.19 -13.43
C MET A 162 7.64 6.25 -12.71
N PRO A 163 7.34 7.41 -13.34
CA PRO A 163 6.71 8.55 -12.67
C PRO A 163 5.30 8.27 -12.16
N GLU A 164 4.58 7.33 -12.80
CA GLU A 164 3.23 6.91 -12.45
C GLU A 164 3.20 5.84 -11.33
N ASN A 165 4.36 5.33 -10.90
CA ASN A 165 4.42 4.37 -9.81
C ASN A 165 4.23 5.08 -8.47
N ARG A 166 2.99 5.00 -7.97
CA ARG A 166 2.57 5.63 -6.72
C ARG A 166 3.48 5.28 -5.52
N PRO A 167 3.80 4.00 -5.22
CA PRO A 167 4.71 3.66 -4.11
C PRO A 167 6.07 4.38 -4.17
N LEU A 168 6.71 4.44 -5.34
CA LEU A 168 7.98 5.15 -5.52
C LEU A 168 7.82 6.65 -5.27
N ALA A 169 6.77 7.25 -5.83
CA ALA A 169 6.49 8.68 -5.63
C ALA A 169 6.21 9.01 -4.16
N TYR A 170 5.50 8.15 -3.44
CA TYR A 170 5.15 8.38 -2.04
C TYR A 170 6.36 8.23 -1.13
N LYS A 171 7.22 7.24 -1.39
CA LYS A 171 8.49 7.10 -0.68
C LYS A 171 9.42 8.29 -0.94
N LEU A 172 9.52 8.75 -2.19
CA LEU A 172 10.27 9.97 -2.52
C LEU A 172 9.70 11.20 -1.82
N ALA A 173 8.37 11.35 -1.77
CA ALA A 173 7.72 12.45 -1.05
C ALA A 173 8.05 12.43 0.44
N GLU A 174 8.04 11.26 1.09
CA GLU A 174 8.44 11.10 2.49
C GLU A 174 9.90 11.55 2.71
N ILE A 175 10.82 11.14 1.84
CA ILE A 175 12.22 11.60 1.89
C ILE A 175 12.30 13.12 1.77
N LEU A 176 11.60 13.70 0.79
CA LEU A 176 11.59 15.15 0.56
C LEU A 176 11.02 15.93 1.76
N ILE A 177 9.99 15.39 2.43
CA ILE A 177 9.44 15.97 3.66
C ILE A 177 10.50 16.00 4.76
N ARG A 178 11.24 14.89 4.96
CA ARG A 178 12.31 14.84 5.98
C ARG A 178 13.51 15.70 5.62
N GLN A 179 13.77 15.94 4.33
CA GLN A 179 14.77 16.90 3.84
C GLN A 179 14.32 18.37 4.00
N GLY A 180 13.08 18.63 4.43
CA GLY A 180 12.52 19.99 4.51
C GLY A 180 12.06 20.57 3.17
N LYS A 181 12.04 19.76 2.11
CA LYS A 181 11.57 20.13 0.75
C LYS A 181 10.07 19.88 0.61
N SER A 182 9.28 20.40 1.55
CA SER A 182 7.83 20.15 1.65
C SER A 182 7.04 20.54 0.39
N ALA A 183 7.43 21.63 -0.28
CA ALA A 183 6.75 22.09 -1.50
C ALA A 183 6.92 21.11 -2.68
N GLU A 184 8.10 20.51 -2.82
CA GLU A 184 8.37 19.48 -3.83
C GLU A 184 7.57 18.21 -3.54
N ALA A 185 7.56 17.77 -2.27
CA ALA A 185 6.77 16.63 -1.82
C ALA A 185 5.27 16.84 -2.08
N GLN A 186 4.75 18.03 -1.75
CA GLN A 186 3.36 18.39 -2.01
C GLN A 186 3.03 18.33 -3.50
N THR A 187 3.88 18.89 -4.35
CA THR A 187 3.68 18.87 -5.81
C THR A 187 3.66 17.45 -6.36
N LEU A 188 4.54 16.58 -5.85
CA LEU A 188 4.62 15.18 -6.25
C LEU A 188 3.35 14.40 -5.86
N VAL A 189 2.90 14.52 -4.62
CA VAL A 189 1.73 13.78 -4.11
C VAL A 189 0.42 14.31 -4.70
N GLN A 190 0.31 15.62 -4.94
CA GLN A 190 -0.92 16.24 -5.46
C GLN A 190 -1.34 15.65 -6.81
N ARG A 191 -0.40 15.19 -7.64
CA ARG A 191 -0.69 14.53 -8.93
C ARG A 191 -1.55 13.28 -8.76
N PHE A 192 -1.21 12.44 -7.76
CA PHE A 192 -1.94 11.21 -7.45
C PHE A 192 -3.29 11.49 -6.78
N ILE A 193 -3.36 12.52 -5.94
CA ILE A 193 -4.62 12.93 -5.32
C ILE A 193 -5.60 13.51 -6.34
N ASN A 194 -5.11 14.20 -7.37
CA ASN A 194 -5.97 14.74 -8.43
C ASN A 194 -6.59 13.63 -9.28
N THR A 195 -5.92 12.49 -9.45
CA THR A 195 -6.45 11.33 -10.19
C THR A 195 -7.28 10.41 -9.30
N ASN A 196 -6.89 10.25 -8.03
CA ASN A 196 -7.61 9.48 -7.03
C ASN A 196 -7.75 10.26 -5.73
N ASN A 197 -8.85 11.01 -5.61
CA ASN A 197 -9.12 11.82 -4.43
C ASN A 197 -9.46 11.01 -3.17
N LYS A 198 -9.61 9.68 -3.27
CA LYS A 198 -9.91 8.79 -2.14
C LYS A 198 -8.68 8.18 -1.49
N ASP A 199 -7.49 8.50 -2.00
CA ASP A 199 -6.26 7.91 -1.51
C ASP A 199 -5.82 8.52 -0.16
N ILE A 200 -6.11 7.79 0.91
CA ILE A 200 -5.83 8.18 2.29
C ILE A 200 -4.33 8.42 2.51
N GLU A 201 -3.46 7.58 1.94
CA GLU A 201 -2.00 7.73 2.13
C GLU A 201 -1.47 9.00 1.50
N GLY A 202 -1.99 9.38 0.33
CA GLY A 202 -1.62 10.64 -0.31
C GLY A 202 -2.05 11.84 0.53
N TRP A 203 -3.26 11.83 1.08
CA TRP A 203 -3.71 12.90 1.98
C TRP A 203 -2.89 12.97 3.26
N ARG A 204 -2.47 11.82 3.81
CA ARG A 204 -1.60 11.76 4.99
C ARG A 204 -0.21 12.34 4.69
N LEU A 205 0.38 12.04 3.55
CA LEU A 205 1.64 12.64 3.12
C LEU A 205 1.51 14.15 2.89
N LEU A 206 0.42 14.62 2.29
CA LEU A 206 0.16 16.06 2.15
C LEU A 206 0.02 16.75 3.51
N GLN A 207 -0.64 16.11 4.47
CA GLN A 207 -0.73 16.60 5.84
C GLN A 207 0.66 16.69 6.50
N GLN A 208 1.50 15.67 6.35
CA GLN A 208 2.87 15.67 6.86
C GLN A 208 3.73 16.76 6.20
N ALA A 209 3.65 16.91 4.88
CA ALA A 209 4.34 17.95 4.12
C ALA A 209 3.92 19.35 4.58
N ALA A 210 2.61 19.61 4.72
CA ALA A 210 2.10 20.86 5.23
C ALA A 210 2.58 21.14 6.66
N ASN A 211 2.65 20.11 7.52
CA ASN A 211 3.14 20.27 8.87
C ASN A 211 4.65 20.58 8.92
N ALA A 212 5.44 20.02 8.00
CA ALA A 212 6.87 20.29 7.87
C ALA A 212 7.16 21.67 7.26
N ASP A 213 6.22 22.27 6.53
CA ASP A 213 6.34 23.62 5.96
C ASP A 213 6.10 24.73 7.00
N ILE A 214 7.04 24.90 7.92
CA ILE A 214 6.98 25.86 9.03
C ILE A 214 6.86 27.32 8.53
N LYS A 215 7.37 27.61 7.33
CA LYS A 215 7.42 28.96 6.76
C LYS A 215 6.10 29.40 6.13
N SER A 216 5.21 28.46 5.82
CA SER A 216 3.95 28.79 5.17
C SER A 216 2.94 29.41 6.13
N PRO A 217 2.40 30.60 5.82
CA PRO A 217 1.35 31.23 6.64
C PRO A 217 0.05 30.41 6.63
N LEU A 218 -0.12 29.51 5.66
CA LEU A 218 -1.28 28.63 5.53
C LEU A 218 -1.05 27.23 6.12
N ARG A 219 0.08 27.00 6.81
CA ARG A 219 0.41 25.71 7.41
C ARG A 219 -0.75 25.10 8.19
N THR A 220 -1.25 25.81 9.20
CA THR A 220 -2.32 25.30 10.08
C THR A 220 -3.59 24.98 9.31
N VAL A 221 -3.96 25.84 8.35
CA VAL A 221 -5.14 25.64 7.50
C VAL A 221 -4.98 24.39 6.64
N ASN A 222 -3.82 24.22 5.99
CA ASN A 222 -3.54 23.07 5.14
C ASN A 222 -3.50 21.77 5.93
N VAL A 223 -2.86 21.76 7.11
CA VAL A 223 -2.83 20.59 8.00
C VAL A 223 -4.26 20.17 8.37
N LEU A 224 -5.13 21.11 8.77
CA LEU A 224 -6.52 20.80 9.13
C LEU A 224 -7.34 20.30 7.93
N ARG A 225 -7.12 20.86 6.74
CA ARG A 225 -7.80 20.41 5.52
C ARG A 225 -7.41 18.99 5.12
N TYR A 226 -6.11 18.70 5.08
CA TYR A 226 -5.63 17.37 4.72
C TYR A 226 -6.01 16.35 5.80
N ARG A 227 -5.99 16.74 7.08
CA ARG A 227 -6.55 15.93 8.18
C ARG A 227 -8.02 15.59 7.95
N ALA A 228 -8.84 16.57 7.56
CA ALA A 228 -10.25 16.35 7.29
C ALA A 228 -10.46 15.34 6.14
N GLU A 229 -9.65 15.40 5.08
CA GLU A 229 -9.73 14.40 3.99
C GLU A 229 -9.33 12.99 4.47
N VAL A 230 -8.27 12.86 5.27
CA VAL A 230 -7.88 11.58 5.88
C VAL A 230 -9.02 11.03 6.73
N GLU A 231 -9.60 11.85 7.61
CA GLU A 231 -10.73 11.46 8.48
C GLU A 231 -11.95 11.04 7.64
N TYR A 232 -12.26 11.80 6.58
CA TYR A 232 -13.42 11.55 5.72
C TYR A 232 -13.31 10.20 5.01
N TRP A 233 -12.19 9.97 4.32
CA TRP A 233 -11.98 8.72 3.57
C TRP A 233 -11.71 7.51 4.46
N SER A 234 -11.34 7.72 5.73
CA SER A 234 -11.26 6.67 6.75
C SER A 234 -12.61 6.32 7.37
N GLY A 235 -13.70 7.02 7.01
CA GLY A 235 -15.06 6.80 7.53
C GLY A 235 -15.43 7.63 8.75
N TYR A 236 -14.54 8.50 9.24
CA TYR A 236 -14.79 9.41 10.37
C TYR A 236 -15.38 10.74 9.87
N GLU A 237 -16.49 10.69 9.14
CA GLU A 237 -17.08 11.83 8.42
C GLU A 237 -17.43 13.02 9.34
N GLU A 238 -17.92 12.75 10.55
CA GLU A 238 -18.25 13.83 11.48
C GLU A 238 -17.01 14.59 11.96
N ASN A 239 -15.92 13.86 12.25
CA ASN A 239 -14.65 14.47 12.63
C ASN A 239 -14.07 15.26 11.47
N ALA A 240 -14.17 14.73 10.24
CA ALA A 240 -13.75 15.43 9.03
C ALA A 240 -14.45 16.79 8.88
N ILE A 241 -15.78 16.83 9.03
CA ILE A 241 -16.57 18.08 8.96
C ILE A 241 -16.11 19.06 10.05
N LYS A 242 -15.88 18.59 11.29
CA LYS A 242 -15.35 19.44 12.38
C LYS A 242 -13.97 20.00 12.03
N SER A 243 -13.05 19.17 11.58
CA SER A 243 -11.71 19.56 11.14
C SER A 243 -11.75 20.60 10.01
N MET A 244 -12.65 20.41 9.04
CA MET A 244 -12.84 21.33 7.91
C MET A 244 -13.46 22.67 8.34
N LEU A 245 -14.41 22.66 9.28
CA LEU A 245 -14.96 23.89 9.90
C LEU A 245 -13.88 24.67 10.65
N HIS A 246 -12.99 23.98 11.38
CA HIS A 246 -11.84 24.62 12.02
C HIS A 246 -10.91 25.26 11.00
N ALA A 247 -10.61 24.57 9.89
CA ALA A 247 -9.84 25.15 8.79
C ALA A 247 -10.50 26.40 8.21
N GLN A 248 -11.83 26.38 8.01
CA GLN A 248 -12.59 27.51 7.47
C GLN A 248 -12.46 28.76 8.34
N ARG A 249 -12.54 28.61 9.68
CA ARG A 249 -12.41 29.74 10.61
C ARG A 249 -11.04 30.41 10.53
N LEU A 250 -9.98 29.63 10.30
CA LEU A 250 -8.61 30.11 10.19
C LEU A 250 -8.28 30.66 8.79
N ALA A 251 -9.04 30.27 7.76
CA ALA A 251 -8.81 30.68 6.38
C ALA A 251 -9.38 32.06 6.01
N LYS A 252 -10.11 32.73 6.92
CA LYS A 252 -10.86 33.98 6.66
C LYS A 252 -10.05 35.12 5.99
N GLY A 253 -8.72 35.14 6.16
CA GLY A 253 -7.84 36.11 5.51
C GLY A 253 -7.48 35.79 4.04
N ASN A 254 -7.89 34.63 3.52
CA ASN A 254 -7.61 34.18 2.16
C ASN A 254 -8.90 33.70 1.47
N ASN A 255 -9.40 34.52 0.55
CA ASN A 255 -10.67 34.28 -0.14
C ASN A 255 -10.65 32.99 -0.98
N ALA A 256 -9.57 32.76 -1.73
CA ALA A 256 -9.43 31.55 -2.56
C ALA A 256 -9.43 30.29 -1.69
N MET A 257 -8.74 30.35 -0.55
CA MET A 257 -8.67 29.26 0.41
C MET A 257 -10.03 28.99 1.07
N SER A 258 -10.71 30.05 1.51
CA SER A 258 -12.02 29.96 2.15
C SER A 258 -13.06 29.35 1.20
N ALA A 259 -13.10 29.79 -0.06
CA ALA A 259 -13.99 29.23 -1.08
C ALA A 259 -13.75 27.73 -1.28
N LYS A 260 -12.48 27.31 -1.43
CA LYS A 260 -12.12 25.89 -1.61
C LYS A 260 -12.54 25.02 -0.40
N ILE A 261 -12.40 25.55 0.81
CA ILE A 261 -12.83 24.86 2.03
C ILE A 261 -14.35 24.76 2.08
N GLU A 262 -15.05 25.84 1.77
CA GLU A 262 -16.51 25.90 1.81
C GLU A 262 -17.15 24.94 0.81
N ASP A 263 -16.66 24.91 -0.43
CA ASP A 263 -17.16 23.99 -1.46
C ASP A 263 -17.01 22.53 -1.03
N ARG A 264 -15.83 22.17 -0.53
CA ARG A 264 -15.56 20.80 -0.06
C ARG A 264 -16.37 20.45 1.19
N LEU A 265 -16.55 21.41 2.11
CA LEU A 265 -17.36 21.24 3.31
C LEU A 265 -18.83 20.98 2.96
N LYS A 266 -19.41 21.76 2.02
CA LYS A 266 -20.77 21.54 1.52
C LYS A 266 -20.92 20.14 0.93
N GLN A 267 -19.94 19.70 0.14
CA GLN A 267 -19.93 18.36 -0.42
C GLN A 267 -19.95 17.29 0.68
N MET A 268 -19.05 17.36 1.67
CA MET A 268 -19.00 16.41 2.79
C MET A 268 -20.32 16.38 3.58
N GLN A 269 -20.95 17.54 3.80
CA GLN A 269 -22.24 17.62 4.49
C GLN A 269 -23.37 17.00 3.67
N SER A 270 -23.43 17.27 2.36
CA SER A 270 -24.45 16.68 1.48
C SER A 270 -24.33 15.17 1.36
N GLU A 271 -23.11 14.64 1.23
CA GLU A 271 -22.87 13.19 1.13
C GLU A 271 -23.25 12.46 2.41
N ARG A 272 -23.04 13.09 3.58
CA ARG A 272 -23.51 12.57 4.88
C ARG A 272 -25.03 12.52 4.97
N LEU A 273 -25.73 13.57 4.53
CA LEU A 273 -27.20 13.63 4.57
C LEU A 273 -27.85 12.56 3.69
N LEU A 274 -27.22 12.17 2.58
CA LEU A 274 -27.73 11.12 1.68
C LEU A 274 -27.58 9.69 2.23
N LYS A 275 -26.80 9.49 3.29
CA LYS A 275 -26.56 8.18 3.91
C LYS A 275 -27.50 7.86 5.09
N ILE A 276 -28.30 8.85 5.51
CA ILE A 276 -29.34 8.72 6.55
C ILE A 276 -30.67 8.43 5.86
#